data_AF-A0A803RBR5-F1
#
_entry.id   AF-A0A803RBR5-F1
#
_cell.length_a   1.000
_cell.length_b   1.000
_cell.length_c   1.000
_cell.angle_alpha   90.00
_cell.angle_beta   90.00
_cell.angle_gamma   90.00
#
_symmetry.space_group_name_H-M   'P 1'
#
loop_
_entity.id
_entity.type
_entity.pdbx_description
1 polymer ?
#
loop_
_entity_poly.entity_id
_entity_poly.type
_entity_poly.pdbx_seq_one_letter_code
_entity_poly.pdbx_strand_id
1 'polypeptide(L)' 'MRRYGVPEPYEKLKELTRGRAVNKESIREFIEGLELPNEAKTELLKLTPHSYVGTAVDLALTTEKAVKLVNGKC' A
#
# COMPACT_ATOMS: atom_id res chain seq x y z
N MET A 1 2.61 -10.46 3.20
CA MET A 1 3.87 -11.15 3.55
C MET A 1 4.07 -11.28 5.06
N ARG A 2 4.42 -10.22 5.82
CA ARG A 2 4.62 -10.31 7.28
C ARG A 2 3.43 -10.91 8.04
N ARG A 3 2.22 -10.45 7.73
CA ARG A 3 0.96 -10.98 8.31
C ARG A 3 0.81 -12.50 8.17
N TYR A 4 1.35 -13.08 7.10
CA TYR A 4 1.21 -14.49 6.76
C TYR A 4 2.50 -15.30 7.00
N GLY A 5 3.48 -14.73 7.72
CA GLY A 5 4.71 -15.46 8.07
C GLY A 5 5.67 -15.74 6.91
N VAL A 6 5.55 -15.03 5.78
CA VAL A 6 6.50 -15.19 4.65
C VAL A 6 7.92 -14.87 5.13
N PRO A 7 8.92 -15.76 4.89
CA PRO A 7 10.31 -15.53 5.31
C PRO A 7 10.89 -14.27 4.67
N GLU A 8 11.69 -13.52 5.44
CA GLU A 8 12.47 -12.36 4.97
C GLU A 8 11.70 -11.41 4.03
N PRO A 9 10.51 -10.94 4.42
CA PRO A 9 9.56 -10.33 3.50
C PRO A 9 10.03 -8.96 2.97
N TYR A 10 10.92 -8.30 3.71
CA TYR A 10 11.54 -7.05 3.28
C TYR A 10 12.65 -7.29 2.26
N GLU A 11 13.52 -8.28 2.50
CA GLU A 11 14.64 -8.57 1.59
C GLU A 11 14.12 -9.08 0.24
N LYS A 12 13.11 -9.97 0.22
CA LYS A 12 12.45 -10.42 -1.04
C LYS A 12 11.95 -9.26 -1.91
N LEU A 13 11.34 -8.23 -1.29
CA LEU A 13 10.85 -7.06 -2.03
C LEU A 13 11.99 -6.12 -2.47
N LYS A 14 13.02 -5.99 -1.63
CA LYS A 14 14.19 -5.18 -1.90
C LYS A 14 15.00 -5.74 -3.08
N GLU A 15 15.13 -7.05 -3.21
CA GLU A 15 15.78 -7.68 -4.36
C GLU A 15 15.11 -7.32 -5.69
N LEU A 16 13.78 -7.21 -5.70
CA LEU A 16 13.02 -6.79 -6.87
C LEU A 16 13.24 -5.31 -7.21
N THR A 17 13.26 -4.45 -6.20
CA THR A 17 13.17 -2.99 -6.38
C THR A 17 14.52 -2.28 -6.35
N ARG A 18 15.57 -2.90 -5.82
CA ARG A 18 16.88 -2.26 -5.65
C ARG A 18 17.64 -2.19 -6.98
N GLY A 19 17.96 -0.96 -7.39
CA GLY A 19 18.79 -0.70 -8.58
C GLY A 19 18.09 -1.02 -9.90
N ARG A 20 16.76 -1.17 -9.90
CA ARG A 20 15.95 -1.52 -11.08
C ARG A 20 14.71 -0.63 -11.15
N ALA A 21 14.25 -0.33 -12.36
CA ALA A 21 12.96 0.31 -12.56
C ALA A 21 11.83 -0.68 -12.25
N VAL A 22 10.92 -0.28 -11.38
CA VAL A 22 9.76 -1.08 -10.99
C VAL A 22 8.58 -0.64 -11.85
N ASN A 23 7.90 -1.60 -12.49
CA ASN A 23 6.70 -1.35 -13.27
C ASN A 23 5.54 -2.20 -12.74
N LYS A 24 4.36 -2.03 -13.34
CA LYS A 24 3.15 -2.71 -12.90
C LYS A 24 3.29 -4.22 -13.07
N GLU A 25 3.86 -4.65 -14.18
CA GLU A 25 4.03 -6.04 -14.58
C GLU A 25 4.97 -6.77 -13.60
N SER A 26 6.12 -6.18 -13.28
CA SER A 26 7.10 -6.79 -12.37
C SER A 26 6.59 -6.94 -10.95
N ILE A 27 5.77 -6.00 -10.48
CA ILE A 27 5.08 -6.13 -9.18
C ILE A 27 4.01 -7.21 -9.21
N ARG A 28 3.26 -7.35 -10.30
CA ARG A 28 2.22 -8.39 -10.41
C ARG A 28 2.84 -9.78 -10.43
N GLU A 29 3.88 -10.00 -11.23
CA GLU A 29 4.63 -11.26 -11.27
C GLU A 29 5.20 -11.60 -9.88
N PHE A 30 5.75 -10.60 -9.18
CA PHE A 30 6.23 -10.79 -7.81
C PHE A 30 5.11 -11.26 -6.86
N ILE A 31 3.94 -10.63 -6.91
CA ILE A 31 2.79 -10.99 -6.04
C ILE A 31 2.28 -12.40 -6.36
N GLU A 32 2.21 -12.78 -7.64
CA GLU A 32 1.76 -14.10 -8.08
C GLU A 32 2.69 -15.21 -7.57
N GLY A 33 4.00 -14.95 -7.54
CA GLY A 33 5.02 -15.88 -7.04
C GLY A 33 5.10 -16.03 -5.51
N LEU A 34 4.34 -15.26 -4.72
CA LEU A 34 4.35 -15.39 -3.26
C LEU A 34 3.52 -16.59 -2.79
N GLU A 35 3.96 -17.28 -1.75
CA GLU A 35 3.14 -18.26 -1.04
C GLU A 35 2.18 -17.52 -0.08
N LEU A 36 1.04 -17.09 -0.62
CA LEU A 36 -0.01 -16.36 0.09
C LEU A 36 -1.39 -16.91 -0.28
N PRO A 37 -2.40 -16.79 0.61
CA PRO A 37 -3.78 -17.08 0.26
C PRO A 37 -4.27 -16.28 -0.96
N ASN A 38 -5.13 -16.89 -1.78
CA ASN A 38 -5.62 -16.27 -3.02
C ASN A 38 -6.34 -14.92 -2.78
N GLU A 39 -7.06 -14.82 -1.66
CA GLU A 39 -7.73 -13.58 -1.22
C GLU A 39 -6.72 -12.45 -1.02
N ALA A 40 -5.64 -12.74 -0.28
CA ALA A 40 -4.57 -11.78 -0.03
C ALA A 40 -3.84 -11.37 -1.32
N LYS A 41 -3.58 -12.32 -2.23
CA LYS A 41 -3.02 -11.98 -3.56
C LYS A 41 -3.94 -11.07 -4.36
N THR A 42 -5.24 -11.38 -4.36
CA THR A 42 -6.25 -10.61 -5.08
C THR A 42 -6.35 -9.17 -4.56
N GLU A 43 -6.31 -8.97 -3.25
CA GLU A 43 -6.26 -7.63 -2.66
C GLU A 43 -4.99 -6.88 -3.08
N LEU A 44 -3.82 -7.52 -3.00
CA LEU A 44 -2.56 -6.92 -3.41
C LEU A 44 -2.54 -6.55 -4.90
N LEU A 45 -3.13 -7.38 -5.77
CA LEU A 45 -3.20 -7.13 -7.22
C LEU A 45 -4.16 -6.00 -7.60
N LYS A 46 -5.08 -5.61 -6.72
CA LYS A 46 -5.98 -4.46 -6.90
C LYS A 46 -5.33 -3.13 -6.48
N LEU A 47 -4.27 -3.16 -5.67
CA LEU A 47 -3.60 -1.95 -5.22
C LEU A 47 -2.91 -1.24 -6.38
N THR A 48 -2.94 0.09 -6.32
CA THR A 48 -2.24 0.98 -7.24
C THR A 48 -1.56 2.09 -6.44
N PRO A 49 -0.51 2.73 -6.96
CA PRO A 49 0.12 3.87 -6.28
C PRO A 49 -0.87 4.98 -5.92
N HIS A 50 -1.89 5.20 -6.76
CA HIS A 50 -2.93 6.20 -6.54
C HIS A 50 -3.92 5.82 -5.43
N SER A 51 -4.22 4.53 -5.27
CA SER A 51 -5.15 4.05 -4.22
C SER A 51 -4.43 3.72 -2.91
N TYR A 52 -3.11 3.55 -2.93
CA TYR A 52 -2.30 3.24 -1.75
C TYR A 52 -1.93 4.49 -0.94
N VAL A 53 -2.96 5.23 -0.51
CA VAL A 53 -2.83 6.51 0.25
C VAL A 53 -3.19 6.37 1.73
N GLY A 54 -3.60 5.18 2.18
CA GLY A 54 -4.01 4.95 3.57
C GLY A 54 -5.19 5.85 3.98
N THR A 55 -5.13 6.40 5.19
CA THR A 55 -6.17 7.30 5.74
C THR A 55 -5.94 8.78 5.39
N ALA A 56 -5.13 9.08 4.36
CA ALA A 56 -4.75 10.45 4.04
C ALA A 56 -5.97 11.36 3.77
N VAL A 57 -6.96 10.87 3.03
CA VAL A 57 -8.18 11.64 2.70
C VAL A 57 -8.99 11.94 3.95
N ASP A 58 -9.20 10.94 4.81
CA ASP A 58 -9.97 11.11 6.04
C ASP A 58 -9.30 12.09 7.00
N LEU A 59 -7.97 11.99 7.12
CA LEU A 59 -7.19 12.91 7.95
C LEU A 59 -7.24 14.33 7.40
N ALA A 60 -7.12 14.53 6.09
CA ALA A 60 -7.24 15.85 5.47
C ALA A 60 -8.62 16.51 5.71
N LEU A 61 -9.71 15.75 5.54
CA LEU A 61 -11.06 16.25 5.80
C LEU A 61 -11.30 16.54 7.27
N THR A 62 -10.75 15.71 8.16
CA THR A 62 -10.92 15.88 9.62
C THR A 62 -10.13 17.06 10.14
N THR A 63 -8.90 17.27 9.66
CA THR A 63 -8.10 18.45 10.02
C THR A 63 -8.74 19.73 9.52
N GLU A 64 -9.28 19.77 8.29
CA GLU A 64 -10.03 20.93 7.80
C GLU A 64 -11.24 21.26 8.67
N LYS A 65 -12.02 20.25 9.08
CA LYS A 65 -13.16 20.44 9.99
C LYS A 65 -12.71 20.96 11.35
N ALA A 66 -11.66 20.37 11.92
CA ALA A 66 -11.10 20.80 13.20
C ALA A 66 -10.62 22.26 13.13
N VAL A 67 -9.93 22.64 12.05
CA VAL A 67 -9.47 24.02 11.81
C VAL A 67 -10.65 24.98 11.67
N LYS A 68 -11.73 24.61 10.97
CA LYS A 68 -12.94 25.44 10.86
C LYS A 68 -13.63 25.65 12.21
N LEU A 69 -13.74 24.58 13.01
CA LEU A 69 -14.31 24.65 14.37
C LEU A 69 -13.51 25.56 15.30
N VAL A 70 -12.17 25.50 15.25
CA VAL A 70 -11.30 26.35 16.05
C VAL A 70 -11.33 27.81 15.60
N ASN A 71 -11.45 28.07 14.30
CA ASN A 71 -11.42 29.43 13.74
C ASN A 71 -12.80 30.13 13.74
N GLY A 72 -13.83 29.54 14.34
CA GLY A 72 -15.14 30.19 14.57
C GLY A 72 -15.92 30.56 13.32
N LYS A 73 -15.54 30.07 12.13
CA LYS A 73 -16.32 30.25 10.91
C LYS A 73 -17.30 29.09 10.78
N CYS A 74 -18.53 29.32 11.24
CA CYS A 74 -19.70 28.51 10.90
C CYS A 74 -19.96 28.57 9.38
#